data_AF-U9VMJ1-F1
#
_entry.id   AF-U9VMJ1-F1
#
_cell.length_a   1.000
_cell.length_b   1.000
_cell.length_c   1.000
_cell.angle_alpha   90.00
_cell.angle_beta   90.00
_cell.angle_gamma   90.00
#
_symmetry.space_group_name_H-M   'P 1'
#
loop_
_entity.id
_entity.type
_entity.pdbx_description
1 polymer ?
#
loop_
_entity_poly.entity_id
_entity_poly.type
_entity_poly.pdbx_seq_one_letter_code
_entity_poly.pdbx_strand_id
1 'polypeptide(L)'
;MEQLDSIECPLVPWQFVKPYLQASMKPTIPYQPLLLRLLHGLTGLCLVLAILTAFWTYNTYDGRWGTVSWLPTYKAIEGIHGTFGLYTLLIFPGFVLYAFNRGKHRLAQPQALTKLTHQVGQPVWWYTLSRFVNTLTLVALTFALFSGKMMDEKWLPNGELEHFWYYGHLVSWGVMVVAIALHLLMNAKVGGAPFLLSMFTWKFRAQDSPRLWKNHIAAWWSNLQPGTWSNWPALLTTRPKLEVAIWISLIAAWLISLFKELG
;
A
#
# COMPACT_ATOMS: atom_id res chain seq x y z
N MET A 1 -16.46 74.65 -31.73
CA MET A 1 -15.74 75.49 -30.75
C MET A 1 -16.46 75.28 -29.42
N GLU A 2 -15.71 75.12 -28.33
CA GLU A 2 -16.11 74.65 -26.97
C GLU A 2 -16.41 73.13 -26.88
N GLN A 3 -15.46 72.25 -26.53
CA GLN A 3 -14.53 72.14 -25.38
C GLN A 3 -15.20 71.40 -24.20
N LEU A 4 -14.76 70.15 -24.03
CA LEU A 4 -15.15 69.18 -23.00
C LEU A 4 -14.45 69.54 -21.69
N ASP A 5 -15.23 69.93 -20.68
CA ASP A 5 -14.71 70.12 -19.33
C ASP A 5 -14.88 68.86 -18.46
N SER A 6 -13.70 68.36 -18.09
CA SER A 6 -13.30 67.56 -16.93
C SER A 6 -14.38 67.00 -15.98
N ILE A 7 -14.47 65.67 -15.96
CA ILE A 7 -15.00 64.90 -14.82
C ILE A 7 -13.88 64.80 -13.78
N GLU A 8 -14.00 65.56 -12.70
CA GLU A 8 -13.15 65.40 -11.52
C GLU A 8 -13.47 64.06 -10.82
N CYS A 9 -12.46 63.20 -10.74
CA CYS A 9 -12.49 61.92 -10.05
C CYS A 9 -12.07 62.16 -8.58
N PRO A 10 -12.89 61.83 -7.56
CA PRO A 10 -12.50 62.06 -6.18
C PRO A 10 -11.41 61.08 -5.76
N LEU A 11 -10.29 61.65 -5.30
CA LEU A 11 -9.16 60.97 -4.66
C LEU A 11 -9.65 60.15 -3.44
N VAL A 12 -9.62 58.82 -3.57
CA VAL A 12 -9.78 57.91 -2.43
C VAL A 12 -8.46 57.90 -1.63
N PRO A 13 -8.47 58.13 -0.31
CA PRO A 13 -7.25 58.15 0.49
C PRO A 13 -6.60 56.75 0.55
N TRP A 14 -5.29 56.71 0.32
CA TRP A 14 -4.41 55.52 0.34
C TRP A 14 -4.18 54.92 1.75
N GLN A 15 -5.21 54.73 2.57
CA GLN A 15 -5.07 54.24 3.95
C GLN A 15 -5.62 52.83 4.24
N PHE A 16 -5.92 52.03 3.22
CA PHE A 16 -6.24 50.61 3.41
C PHE A 16 -5.21 49.67 2.75
N VAL A 17 -3.94 49.84 3.11
CA VAL A 17 -2.93 48.80 2.90
C VAL A 17 -2.94 47.88 4.13
N LYS A 18 -3.50 46.68 3.92
CA LYS A 18 -3.46 45.46 4.74
C LYS A 18 -2.64 45.48 6.04
N PRO A 19 -3.20 44.84 7.07
CA PRO A 19 -2.54 43.65 7.59
C PRO A 19 -3.51 42.46 7.60
N TYR A 20 -3.66 41.80 6.44
CA TYR A 20 -3.89 40.36 6.46
C TYR A 20 -2.56 39.70 6.85
N LEU A 21 -2.19 39.91 8.12
CA LEU A 21 -1.16 39.10 8.76
C LEU A 21 -1.66 37.68 8.74
N GLN A 22 -0.88 36.84 8.07
CA GLN A 22 -0.94 35.40 8.01
C GLN A 22 -1.53 34.80 9.30
N ALA A 23 -2.84 34.52 9.28
CA ALA A 23 -3.32 33.42 10.09
C ALA A 23 -2.55 32.21 9.59
N SER A 24 -1.59 31.74 10.40
CA SER A 24 -0.94 30.45 10.22
C SER A 24 -2.06 29.42 10.10
N MET A 25 -2.44 29.07 8.87
CA MET A 25 -3.32 27.96 8.61
C MET A 25 -2.55 26.75 9.13
N LYS A 26 -2.89 26.30 10.34
CA LYS A 26 -2.36 25.05 10.88
C LYS A 26 -2.55 24.01 9.77
N PRO A 27 -1.48 23.34 9.30
CA PRO A 27 -1.59 22.36 8.25
C PRO A 27 -2.70 21.38 8.63
N THR A 28 -3.79 21.38 7.87
CA THR A 28 -4.90 20.48 8.13
C THR A 28 -4.42 19.09 7.76
N ILE A 29 -4.22 18.25 8.77
CA ILE A 29 -3.81 16.86 8.56
C ILE A 29 -4.86 16.20 7.66
N PRO A 30 -4.48 15.65 6.50
CA PRO A 30 -5.45 15.05 5.59
C PRO A 30 -6.15 13.87 6.25
N TYR A 31 -7.46 13.77 6.05
CA TYR A 31 -8.25 12.72 6.68
C TYR A 31 -8.05 11.36 6.00
N GLN A 32 -7.75 10.32 6.79
CA GLN A 32 -7.69 8.93 6.35
C GLN A 32 -8.78 8.13 7.07
N PRO A 33 -9.60 7.34 6.35
CA PRO A 33 -10.61 6.48 6.96
C PRO A 33 -10.00 5.51 7.98
N LEU A 34 -10.72 5.25 9.08
CA LEU A 34 -10.21 4.38 10.15
C LEU A 34 -9.88 2.96 9.65
N LEU A 35 -10.75 2.39 8.81
CA LEU A 35 -10.54 1.06 8.24
C LEU A 35 -9.25 0.98 7.40
N LEU A 36 -8.95 2.04 6.62
CA LEU A 36 -7.69 2.14 5.89
C LEU A 36 -6.50 2.12 6.85
N ARG A 37 -6.53 2.97 7.89
CA ARG A 37 -5.40 3.08 8.82
C ARG A 37 -5.14 1.77 9.55
N LEU A 38 -6.18 1.03 9.92
CA LEU A 38 -6.02 -0.27 10.58
C LEU A 38 -5.49 -1.33 9.64
N LEU A 39 -6.11 -1.54 8.47
CA LEU A 39 -5.65 -2.55 7.51
C LEU A 39 -4.23 -2.24 6.99
N HIS A 40 -3.98 -0.98 6.61
CA HIS A 40 -2.68 -0.54 6.16
C HIS A 40 -1.64 -0.59 7.29
N GLY A 41 -2.00 -0.12 8.49
CA GLY A 41 -1.10 -0.09 9.63
C GLY A 41 -0.68 -1.49 10.07
N LEU A 42 -1.63 -2.42 10.17
CA LEU A 42 -1.34 -3.81 10.52
C LEU A 42 -0.54 -4.52 9.43
N THR A 43 -0.93 -4.36 8.16
CA THR A 43 -0.19 -4.94 7.02
C THR A 43 1.24 -4.38 6.97
N GLY A 44 1.38 -3.06 7.09
CA GLY A 44 2.67 -2.38 7.07
C GLY A 44 3.56 -2.76 8.25
N LEU A 45 3.00 -2.89 9.45
CA LEU A 45 3.74 -3.34 10.64
C LEU A 45 4.24 -4.78 10.46
N CYS A 46 3.37 -5.71 10.08
CA CYS A 46 3.75 -7.11 9.86
C CYS A 46 4.79 -7.22 8.75
N LEU A 47 4.65 -6.45 7.67
CA LEU A 47 5.60 -6.41 6.56
C LEU A 47 6.97 -5.89 6.96
N VAL A 48 7.04 -4.79 7.71
CA VAL A 48 8.32 -4.26 8.20
C VAL A 48 9.00 -5.27 9.12
N LEU A 49 8.26 -5.88 10.04
CA LEU A 49 8.79 -6.94 10.91
C LEU A 49 9.24 -8.17 10.10
N ALA A 50 8.50 -8.56 9.06
CA ALA A 50 8.88 -9.64 8.14
C ALA A 50 10.18 -9.31 7.39
N ILE A 51 10.39 -8.07 6.93
CA ILE A 51 11.62 -7.65 6.24
C ILE A 51 12.83 -7.70 7.17
N LEU A 52 12.68 -7.21 8.41
CA LEU A 52 13.76 -7.20 9.40
C LEU A 52 14.13 -8.64 9.80
N THR A 53 13.14 -9.49 10.03
CA THR A 53 13.35 -10.90 10.38
C THR A 53 13.85 -11.71 9.18
N ALA A 54 13.48 -11.38 7.94
CA ALA A 54 14.05 -11.96 6.72
C ALA A 54 15.54 -11.65 6.60
N PHE A 55 15.93 -10.40 6.84
CA PHE A 55 17.35 -10.02 6.85
C PHE A 55 18.14 -10.81 7.89
N TRP A 56 17.58 -10.96 9.10
CA TRP A 56 18.21 -11.75 10.15
C TRP A 56 18.23 -13.26 9.83
N THR A 57 17.20 -13.78 9.14
CA THR A 57 17.17 -15.14 8.60
C THR A 57 18.29 -15.36 7.57
N TYR A 58 18.42 -14.45 6.60
CA TYR A 58 19.52 -14.44 5.63
C TYR A 58 20.90 -14.42 6.33
N ASN A 59 21.08 -13.57 7.34
CA ASN A 59 22.32 -13.46 8.10
C ASN A 59 22.66 -14.74 8.90
N THR A 60 21.63 -15.50 9.30
CA THR A 60 21.78 -16.73 10.09
C THR A 60 22.12 -17.94 9.21
N TYR A 61 21.55 -18.02 8.00
CA TYR A 61 21.57 -19.25 7.20
C TYR A 61 22.26 -19.16 5.84
N ASP A 62 22.24 -18.01 5.17
CA ASP A 62 22.78 -17.89 3.80
C ASP A 62 24.10 -17.10 3.81
N GLY A 63 24.03 -15.80 4.12
CA GLY A 63 25.21 -14.94 4.25
C GLY A 63 26.12 -14.82 3.01
N ARG A 64 25.75 -15.37 1.83
CA ARG A 64 26.62 -15.45 0.64
C ARG A 64 27.07 -14.09 0.10
N TRP A 65 26.27 -13.04 0.31
CA TRP A 65 26.59 -11.64 -0.06
C TRP A 65 27.01 -10.79 1.13
N GLY A 66 27.52 -11.43 2.18
CA GLY A 66 28.00 -10.80 3.39
C GLY A 66 27.05 -10.97 4.56
N THR A 67 27.65 -10.91 5.75
CA THR A 67 26.97 -11.01 7.04
C THR A 67 27.35 -9.82 7.92
N VAL A 68 26.52 -9.59 8.93
CA VAL A 68 26.68 -8.56 9.93
C VAL A 68 27.12 -9.22 11.23
N SER A 69 28.39 -9.08 11.59
CA SER A 69 29.02 -9.80 12.71
C SER A 69 28.47 -9.45 14.09
N TRP A 70 27.84 -8.28 14.26
CA TRP A 70 27.21 -7.89 15.53
C TRP A 70 25.83 -8.53 15.74
N LEU A 71 25.23 -9.11 14.69
CA LEU A 71 23.92 -9.74 14.76
C LEU A 71 24.09 -11.24 15.08
N PRO A 72 23.59 -11.72 16.24
CA PRO A 72 23.83 -13.10 16.67
C PRO A 72 23.06 -14.10 15.80
N THR A 73 23.64 -15.28 15.61
CA THR A 73 22.98 -16.43 15.00
C THR A 73 21.78 -16.83 15.86
N TYR A 74 20.58 -16.80 15.29
CA TYR A 74 19.36 -17.14 16.02
C TYR A 74 18.49 -18.08 15.18
N LYS A 75 18.60 -19.40 15.41
CA LYS A 75 17.98 -20.41 14.55
C LYS A 75 16.45 -20.30 14.44
N ALA A 76 15.77 -19.88 15.52
CA ALA A 76 14.32 -19.72 15.50
C ALA A 76 13.82 -18.48 14.71
N ILE A 77 14.73 -17.64 14.17
CA ILE A 77 14.36 -16.42 13.45
C ILE A 77 13.50 -16.68 12.22
N GLU A 78 13.72 -17.81 11.53
CA GLU A 78 12.97 -18.21 10.35
C GLU A 78 11.49 -18.43 10.70
N GLY A 79 11.20 -19.11 11.81
CA GLY A 79 9.82 -19.30 12.29
C GLY A 79 9.14 -17.98 12.66
N ILE A 80 9.88 -17.02 13.22
CA ILE A 80 9.36 -15.67 13.51
C ILE A 80 9.07 -14.93 12.21
N HIS A 81 9.96 -14.99 11.22
CA HIS A 81 9.73 -14.44 9.90
C HIS A 81 8.47 -15.05 9.26
N GLY A 82 8.34 -16.38 9.28
CA GLY A 82 7.16 -17.09 8.81
C GLY A 82 5.88 -16.66 9.52
N THR A 83 5.93 -16.37 10.82
CA THR A 83 4.78 -15.87 11.60
C THR A 83 4.30 -14.50 11.08
N PHE A 84 5.21 -13.55 10.85
CA PHE A 84 4.84 -12.26 10.28
C PHE A 84 4.38 -12.37 8.83
N GLY A 85 4.96 -13.28 8.05
CA GLY A 85 4.47 -13.65 6.71
C GLY A 85 3.03 -14.16 6.74
N LEU A 86 2.72 -15.08 7.66
CA LEU A 86 1.38 -15.63 7.85
C LEU A 86 0.36 -14.57 8.27
N TYR A 87 0.67 -13.73 9.26
CA TYR A 87 -0.22 -12.64 9.65
C TYR A 87 -0.46 -11.66 8.51
N THR A 88 0.58 -11.34 7.75
CA THR A 88 0.43 -10.52 6.54
C THR A 88 -0.50 -11.21 5.54
N LEU A 89 -0.32 -12.51 5.28
CA LEU A 89 -1.18 -13.29 4.38
C LEU A 89 -2.65 -13.33 4.82
N LEU A 90 -2.94 -13.35 6.11
CA LEU A 90 -4.31 -13.35 6.65
C LEU A 90 -4.97 -11.96 6.56
N ILE A 91 -4.21 -10.88 6.79
CA ILE A 91 -4.73 -9.51 6.79
C ILE A 91 -4.84 -8.95 5.37
N PHE A 92 -3.89 -9.31 4.50
CA PHE A 92 -3.75 -8.76 3.16
C PHE A 92 -4.99 -8.90 2.27
N PRO A 93 -5.76 -10.01 2.27
CA PRO A 93 -7.04 -10.11 1.58
C PRO A 93 -8.00 -8.95 1.90
N GLY A 94 -8.13 -8.59 3.18
CA GLY A 94 -8.96 -7.46 3.60
C GLY A 94 -8.44 -6.12 3.06
N PHE A 95 -7.11 -5.95 3.04
CA PHE A 95 -6.48 -4.77 2.47
C PHE A 95 -6.64 -4.69 0.93
N VAL A 96 -6.55 -5.80 0.21
CA VAL A 96 -6.80 -5.89 -1.24
C VAL A 96 -8.25 -5.50 -1.55
N LEU A 97 -9.24 -6.05 -0.82
CA LEU A 97 -10.64 -5.64 -0.95
C LEU A 97 -10.81 -4.14 -0.74
N TYR A 98 -10.16 -3.57 0.27
CA TYR A 98 -10.22 -2.13 0.51
C TYR A 98 -9.59 -1.34 -0.65
N ALA A 99 -8.39 -1.74 -1.09
CA ALA A 99 -7.58 -1.04 -2.08
C ALA A 99 -8.27 -0.96 -3.43
N PHE A 100 -8.87 -2.04 -3.92
CA PHE A 100 -9.56 -2.06 -5.22
C PHE A 100 -10.99 -1.50 -5.19
N ASN A 101 -11.59 -1.34 -4.00
CA ASN A 101 -12.90 -0.71 -3.84
C ASN A 101 -12.79 0.76 -3.44
N ARG A 102 -12.74 1.04 -2.13
CA ARG A 102 -12.73 2.41 -1.58
C ARG A 102 -11.41 3.14 -1.86
N GLY A 103 -10.31 2.39 -1.94
CA GLY A 103 -8.95 2.88 -2.16
C GLY A 103 -8.56 3.07 -3.62
N LYS A 104 -9.41 2.75 -4.60
CA LYS A 104 -9.00 2.58 -6.01
C LYS A 104 -8.32 3.80 -6.65
N HIS A 105 -8.66 4.99 -6.16
CA HIS A 105 -8.07 6.26 -6.60
C HIS A 105 -6.59 6.42 -6.18
N ARG A 106 -6.04 5.51 -5.37
CA ARG A 106 -4.63 5.47 -4.95
C ARG A 106 -3.80 4.48 -5.77
N LEU A 107 -4.46 3.71 -6.63
CA LEU A 107 -3.83 2.75 -7.52
C LEU A 107 -3.59 3.36 -8.91
N ALA A 108 -2.78 2.69 -9.71
CA ALA A 108 -2.50 3.04 -11.09
C ALA A 108 -3.81 3.12 -11.88
N GLN A 109 -3.95 4.17 -12.68
CA GLN A 109 -5.13 4.42 -13.51
C GLN A 109 -4.83 4.02 -14.96
N PRO A 110 -5.84 3.73 -15.81
CA PRO A 110 -5.62 3.28 -17.19
C PRO A 110 -4.72 4.19 -18.04
N GLN A 111 -4.76 5.50 -17.79
CA GLN A 111 -3.95 6.50 -18.51
C GLN A 111 -2.60 6.80 -17.81
N ALA A 112 -2.17 5.99 -16.84
CA ALA A 112 -0.97 6.25 -16.06
C ALA A 112 0.28 6.28 -16.93
N LEU A 113 0.43 5.34 -17.87
CA LEU A 113 1.60 5.26 -18.75
C LEU A 113 1.74 6.52 -19.62
N THR A 114 0.65 6.96 -20.24
CA THR A 114 0.63 8.20 -21.05
C THR A 114 0.99 9.43 -20.22
N LYS A 115 0.52 9.53 -18.97
CA LYS A 115 0.85 10.66 -18.09
C LYS A 115 2.30 10.61 -17.61
N LEU A 116 2.84 9.41 -17.36
CA LEU A 116 4.23 9.22 -16.94
C LEU A 116 5.23 9.57 -18.04
N THR A 117 4.87 9.34 -19.31
CA THR A 117 5.75 9.65 -20.45
C THR A 117 5.64 11.10 -20.92
N HIS A 118 4.44 11.69 -20.94
CA HIS A 118 4.22 13.00 -21.58
C HIS A 118 4.17 14.20 -20.63
N GLN A 119 4.00 14.01 -19.31
CA GLN A 119 3.81 15.12 -18.35
C GLN A 119 4.93 15.22 -17.31
N VAL A 120 6.14 14.78 -17.66
CA VAL A 120 7.29 14.71 -16.75
C VAL A 120 7.53 16.04 -16.03
N GLY A 121 7.75 15.97 -14.71
CA GLY A 121 8.04 17.14 -13.86
C GLY A 121 6.82 17.91 -13.36
N GLN A 122 5.64 17.76 -13.97
CA GLN A 122 4.41 18.41 -13.52
C GLN A 122 3.87 17.79 -12.21
N PRO A 123 3.10 18.52 -11.39
CA PRO A 123 2.50 17.97 -10.16
C PRO A 123 1.68 16.68 -10.38
N VAL A 124 0.98 16.59 -11.51
CA VAL A 124 0.19 15.41 -11.91
C VAL A 124 1.06 14.17 -12.12
N TRP A 125 2.31 14.36 -12.57
CA TRP A 125 3.25 13.27 -12.79
C TRP A 125 3.67 12.61 -11.48
N TRP A 126 4.01 13.40 -10.46
CA TRP A 126 4.35 12.89 -9.12
C TRP A 126 3.20 12.09 -8.50
N TYR A 127 1.97 12.57 -8.66
CA TYR A 127 0.79 11.84 -8.19
C TYR A 127 0.56 10.53 -8.96
N THR A 128 0.79 10.53 -10.27
CA THR A 128 0.70 9.33 -11.10
C THR A 128 1.79 8.31 -10.73
N LEU A 129 3.02 8.77 -10.48
CA LEU A 129 4.13 7.94 -10.03
C LEU A 129 3.84 7.33 -8.64
N SER A 130 3.34 8.13 -7.70
CA SER A 130 2.92 7.63 -6.37
C SER A 130 1.88 6.50 -6.49
N ARG A 131 0.87 6.68 -7.35
CA ARG A 131 -0.15 5.64 -7.62
C ARG A 131 0.43 4.37 -8.25
N PHE A 132 1.38 4.53 -9.16
CA PHE A 132 2.09 3.42 -9.78
C PHE A 132 2.89 2.64 -8.72
N VAL A 133 3.68 3.34 -7.91
CA VAL A 133 4.44 2.74 -6.80
C VAL A 133 3.52 2.01 -5.82
N ASN A 134 2.39 2.59 -5.41
CA ASN A 134 1.42 1.90 -4.54
C ASN A 134 0.93 0.58 -5.14
N THR A 135 0.72 0.55 -6.46
CA THR A 135 0.27 -0.65 -7.18
C THR A 135 1.38 -1.68 -7.28
N LEU A 136 2.61 -1.24 -7.55
CA LEU A 136 3.79 -2.09 -7.56
C LEU A 136 4.04 -2.73 -6.19
N THR A 137 3.85 -1.97 -5.10
CA THR A 137 3.95 -2.51 -3.73
C THR A 137 2.94 -3.64 -3.48
N LEU A 138 1.70 -3.52 -3.96
CA LEU A 138 0.70 -4.60 -3.85
C LEU A 138 1.12 -5.85 -4.63
N VAL A 139 1.64 -5.67 -5.86
CA VAL A 139 2.12 -6.77 -6.70
C VAL A 139 3.32 -7.46 -6.04
N ALA A 140 4.30 -6.68 -5.60
CA ALA A 140 5.49 -7.19 -4.91
C ALA A 140 5.11 -7.95 -3.64
N LEU A 141 4.13 -7.45 -2.88
CA LEU A 141 3.69 -8.11 -1.64
C LEU A 141 2.98 -9.42 -1.94
N THR A 142 2.14 -9.44 -2.96
CA THR A 142 1.48 -10.67 -3.42
C THR A 142 2.52 -11.72 -3.81
N PHE A 143 3.55 -11.33 -4.56
CA PHE A 143 4.62 -12.25 -4.97
C PHE A 143 5.46 -12.72 -3.78
N ALA A 144 5.79 -11.83 -2.83
CA ALA A 144 6.52 -12.19 -1.62
C ALA A 144 5.75 -13.21 -0.76
N LEU A 145 4.45 -12.99 -0.55
CA LEU A 145 3.61 -13.93 0.19
C LEU A 145 3.47 -15.28 -0.53
N PHE A 146 3.29 -15.25 -1.86
CA PHE A 146 3.19 -16.46 -2.66
C PHE A 146 4.48 -17.28 -2.61
N SER A 147 5.61 -16.67 -2.98
CA SER A 147 6.93 -17.33 -2.99
C SER A 147 7.33 -17.84 -1.61
N GLY A 148 7.04 -17.08 -0.54
CA GLY A 148 7.32 -17.50 0.84
C GLY A 148 6.52 -18.74 1.25
N LYS A 149 5.26 -18.86 0.80
CA LYS A 149 4.46 -20.08 1.05
C LYS A 149 4.90 -21.30 0.24
N MET A 150 5.56 -21.08 -0.91
CA MET A 150 6.11 -22.18 -1.71
C MET A 150 7.46 -22.68 -1.17
N MET A 151 8.15 -21.86 -0.39
CA MET A 151 9.41 -22.20 0.25
C MET A 151 9.21 -23.24 1.36
N ASP A 152 10.14 -24.19 1.49
CA ASP A 152 10.17 -25.12 2.61
C ASP A 152 11.01 -24.55 3.77
N GLU A 153 10.49 -24.69 5.00
CA GLU A 153 11.17 -24.25 6.22
C GLU A 153 12.42 -25.07 6.56
N LYS A 154 12.63 -26.22 5.91
CA LYS A 154 13.81 -27.07 6.13
C LYS A 154 14.99 -26.68 5.25
N TRP A 155 14.76 -25.95 4.16
CA TRP A 155 15.81 -25.65 3.20
C TRP A 155 16.93 -24.82 3.80
N LEU A 156 16.60 -23.72 4.51
CA LEU A 156 17.62 -22.86 5.10
C LEU A 156 18.40 -23.53 6.23
N PRO A 157 17.76 -24.22 7.20
CA PRO A 157 18.49 -24.93 8.25
C PRO A 157 19.40 -26.05 7.73
N ASN A 158 19.05 -26.67 6.60
CA ASN A 158 19.86 -27.70 5.96
C ASN A 158 20.94 -27.15 5.01
N GLY A 159 20.96 -25.84 4.75
CA GLY A 159 21.88 -25.23 3.79
C GLY A 159 21.53 -25.47 2.32
N GLU A 160 20.27 -25.83 2.03
CA GLU A 160 19.76 -26.07 0.68
C GLU A 160 19.37 -24.75 -0.01
N LEU A 161 20.35 -24.00 -0.50
CA LEU A 161 20.15 -22.63 -1.02
C LEU A 161 19.85 -22.56 -2.53
N GLU A 162 19.71 -23.70 -3.21
CA GLU A 162 19.60 -23.77 -4.68
C GLU A 162 18.16 -23.94 -5.21
N HIS A 163 17.17 -23.77 -4.34
CA HIS A 163 15.76 -23.94 -4.71
C HIS A 163 15.19 -22.70 -5.42
N PHE A 164 14.43 -22.92 -6.49
CA PHE A 164 13.81 -21.84 -7.28
C PHE A 164 12.97 -20.88 -6.41
N TRP A 165 12.13 -21.41 -5.52
CA TRP A 165 11.27 -20.60 -4.66
C TRP A 165 12.04 -19.81 -3.61
N TYR A 166 13.21 -20.31 -3.17
CA TYR A 166 14.07 -19.56 -2.28
C TYR A 166 14.62 -18.30 -2.98
N TYR A 167 15.19 -18.44 -4.18
CA TYR A 167 15.64 -17.28 -4.95
C TYR A 167 14.51 -16.32 -5.29
N GLY A 168 13.33 -16.84 -5.67
CA GLY A 168 12.15 -16.02 -5.91
C GLY A 168 11.76 -15.21 -4.69
N HIS A 169 11.75 -15.83 -3.50
CA HIS A 169 11.42 -15.14 -2.26
C HIS A 169 12.49 -14.12 -1.84
N LEU A 170 13.77 -14.46 -2.00
CA LEU A 170 14.89 -13.58 -1.71
C LEU A 170 14.92 -12.33 -2.60
N VAL A 171 14.65 -12.50 -3.90
CA VAL A 171 14.47 -11.37 -4.82
C VAL A 171 13.25 -10.54 -4.41
N SER A 172 12.15 -11.19 -4.01
CA SER A 172 10.95 -10.49 -3.55
C SER A 172 11.22 -9.62 -2.32
N TRP A 173 12.07 -10.07 -1.39
CA TRP A 173 12.50 -9.30 -0.24
C TRP A 173 13.23 -8.02 -0.67
N GLY A 174 14.22 -8.14 -1.57
CA GLY A 174 14.95 -6.97 -2.09
C GLY A 174 14.04 -5.98 -2.83
N VAL A 175 13.17 -6.49 -3.71
CA VAL A 175 12.16 -5.68 -4.41
C VAL A 175 11.22 -4.99 -3.42
N MET A 176 10.82 -5.68 -2.36
CA MET A 176 9.93 -5.13 -1.35
C MET A 176 10.57 -3.99 -0.55
N VAL A 177 11.84 -4.14 -0.15
CA VAL A 177 12.59 -3.07 0.53
C VAL A 177 12.60 -1.81 -0.32
N VAL A 178 12.93 -1.94 -1.61
CA VAL A 178 12.93 -0.81 -2.56
C VAL A 178 11.51 -0.25 -2.75
N ALA A 179 10.50 -1.11 -2.90
CA ALA A 179 9.13 -0.69 -3.10
C ALA A 179 8.58 0.09 -1.90
N ILE A 180 8.90 -0.30 -0.66
CA ILE A 180 8.50 0.44 0.55
C ILE A 180 9.23 1.77 0.63
N ALA A 181 10.54 1.80 0.37
CA ALA A 181 11.31 3.03 0.37
C ALA A 181 10.74 4.04 -0.65
N LEU A 182 10.46 3.59 -1.87
CA LEU A 182 9.81 4.40 -2.90
C LEU A 182 8.39 4.81 -2.50
N HIS A 183 7.61 3.91 -1.90
CA HIS A 183 6.26 4.20 -1.42
C HIS A 183 6.29 5.34 -0.40
N LEU A 184 7.16 5.27 0.60
CA LEU A 184 7.30 6.32 1.60
C LEU A 184 7.80 7.64 0.97
N LEU A 185 8.82 7.57 0.11
CA LEU A 185 9.39 8.74 -0.56
C LEU A 185 8.35 9.47 -1.42
N MET A 186 7.59 8.75 -2.24
CA MET A 186 6.57 9.34 -3.12
C MET A 186 5.40 9.93 -2.33
N ASN A 187 4.96 9.26 -1.26
CA ASN A 187 3.89 9.79 -0.41
C ASN A 187 4.36 11.03 0.39
N ALA A 188 5.62 11.06 0.83
CA ALA A 188 6.23 12.26 1.43
C ALA A 188 6.32 13.40 0.41
N LYS A 189 6.71 13.11 -0.84
CA LYS A 189 6.83 14.11 -1.91
C LYS A 189 5.48 14.72 -2.30
N VAL A 190 4.43 13.91 -2.38
CA VAL A 190 3.09 14.36 -2.82
C VAL A 190 2.28 15.00 -1.69
N GLY A 191 2.33 14.44 -0.48
CA GLY A 191 1.47 14.86 0.64
C GLY A 191 2.20 15.52 1.81
N GLY A 192 3.53 15.53 1.82
CA GLY A 192 4.34 16.03 2.91
C GLY A 192 4.25 15.20 4.19
N ALA A 193 4.89 15.69 5.26
CA ALA A 193 4.85 15.06 6.58
C ALA A 193 3.42 14.92 7.16
N PRO A 194 2.49 15.89 7.01
CA PRO A 194 1.13 15.73 7.52
C PRO A 194 0.39 14.54 6.93
N PHE A 195 0.66 14.19 5.66
CA PHE A 195 0.07 13.03 5.02
C PHE A 195 0.55 11.71 5.64
N LEU A 196 1.84 11.59 5.94
CA LEU A 196 2.37 10.40 6.63
C LEU A 196 1.82 10.29 8.06
N LEU A 197 1.85 11.40 8.80
CA LEU A 197 1.39 11.47 10.19
C LEU A 197 -0.12 11.20 10.31
N SER A 198 -0.90 11.47 9.26
CA SER A 198 -2.34 11.18 9.25
C SER A 198 -2.67 9.71 9.53
N MET A 199 -1.76 8.79 9.21
CA MET A 199 -1.93 7.35 9.44
C MET A 199 -1.95 6.97 10.91
N PHE A 200 -1.35 7.79 11.79
CA PHE A 200 -1.26 7.53 13.24
C PHE A 200 -2.36 8.24 14.04
N THR A 201 -3.25 8.97 13.38
CA THR A 201 -4.34 9.68 14.07
C THR A 201 -5.44 8.71 14.48
N TRP A 202 -5.91 8.79 15.73
CA TRP A 202 -7.04 7.99 16.21
C TRP A 202 -8.41 8.62 15.94
N LYS A 203 -8.44 9.92 15.63
CA LYS A 203 -9.70 10.63 15.32
C LYS A 203 -10.33 10.07 14.05
N PHE A 204 -11.63 9.79 14.06
CA PHE A 204 -12.39 9.34 12.90
C PHE A 204 -13.71 10.12 12.77
N ARG A 205 -14.22 10.25 11.55
CA ARG A 205 -15.53 10.87 11.28
C ARG A 205 -16.65 9.91 11.65
N ALA A 206 -17.82 10.43 11.99
CA ALA A 206 -18.97 9.63 12.42
C ALA A 206 -19.33 8.51 11.42
N GLN A 207 -19.23 8.78 10.12
CA GLN A 207 -19.46 7.83 9.03
C GLN A 207 -18.47 6.65 8.97
N ASP A 208 -17.28 6.78 9.57
CA ASP A 208 -16.25 5.73 9.62
C ASP A 208 -16.22 5.01 10.98
N SER A 209 -17.23 5.25 11.82
CA SER A 209 -17.34 4.65 13.15
C SER A 209 -17.37 3.11 13.07
N PRO A 210 -16.61 2.40 13.92
CA PRO A 210 -16.66 0.94 14.03
C PRO A 210 -18.06 0.38 14.30
N ARG A 211 -18.94 1.18 14.93
CA ARG A 211 -20.33 0.79 15.19
C ARG A 211 -21.12 0.51 13.91
N LEU A 212 -20.78 1.18 12.80
CA LEU A 212 -21.43 1.02 11.51
C LEU A 212 -20.89 -0.17 10.69
N TRP A 213 -19.77 -0.76 11.10
CA TRP A 213 -19.11 -1.81 10.30
C TRP A 213 -19.96 -3.06 10.14
N LYS A 214 -20.68 -3.48 11.20
CA LYS A 214 -21.61 -4.62 11.12
C LYS A 214 -22.65 -4.41 10.03
N ASN A 215 -23.23 -3.21 9.95
CA ASN A 215 -24.22 -2.87 8.93
C ASN A 215 -23.61 -2.85 7.53
N HIS A 216 -22.38 -2.32 7.39
CA HIS A 216 -21.68 -2.34 6.10
C HIS A 216 -21.32 -3.76 5.64
N ILE A 217 -20.90 -4.64 6.56
CA ILE A 217 -20.59 -6.03 6.26
C ILE A 217 -21.87 -6.79 5.91
N ALA A 218 -22.95 -6.60 6.68
CA ALA A 218 -24.24 -7.22 6.40
C ALA A 218 -24.82 -6.79 5.05
N ALA A 219 -24.79 -5.49 4.75
CA ALA A 219 -25.23 -4.95 3.45
C ALA A 219 -24.35 -5.43 2.30
N TRP A 220 -23.03 -5.56 2.52
CA TRP A 220 -22.14 -6.14 1.52
C TRP A 220 -22.45 -7.61 1.28
N TRP A 221 -22.71 -8.38 2.35
CA TRP A 221 -23.07 -9.80 2.27
C TRP A 221 -24.42 -10.03 1.58
N SER A 222 -25.43 -9.21 1.89
CA SER A 222 -26.74 -9.30 1.21
C SER A 222 -26.62 -9.01 -0.28
N ASN A 223 -25.68 -8.16 -0.70
CA ASN A 223 -25.42 -7.89 -2.11
C ASN A 223 -24.65 -9.01 -2.84
N LEU A 224 -24.14 -10.01 -2.11
CA LEU A 224 -23.44 -11.20 -2.65
C LEU A 224 -24.34 -12.45 -2.78
N GLN A 225 -25.64 -12.32 -2.49
CA GLN A 225 -26.61 -13.42 -2.49
C GLN A 225 -26.98 -13.96 -3.91
N PRO A 226 -27.62 -15.15 -4.01
CA PRO A 226 -27.35 -16.23 -4.99
C PRO A 226 -27.35 -15.91 -6.50
N GLY A 227 -27.90 -14.78 -6.95
CA GLY A 227 -27.89 -14.38 -8.36
C GLY A 227 -26.52 -13.92 -8.88
N THR A 228 -25.56 -13.65 -7.99
CA THR A 228 -24.21 -13.24 -8.41
C THR A 228 -23.35 -14.44 -8.82
N TRP A 229 -23.55 -15.61 -8.21
CA TRP A 229 -22.78 -16.83 -8.53
C TRP A 229 -23.15 -17.41 -9.90
N SER A 230 -24.40 -17.29 -10.33
CA SER A 230 -24.82 -17.68 -11.69
C SER A 230 -24.15 -16.82 -12.77
N ASN A 231 -23.69 -15.61 -12.43
CA ASN A 231 -23.00 -14.66 -13.31
C ASN A 231 -21.51 -14.50 -12.96
N TRP A 232 -20.88 -15.51 -12.38
CA TRP A 232 -19.44 -15.48 -12.05
C TRP A 232 -18.52 -15.07 -13.23
N PRO A 233 -18.82 -15.40 -14.51
CA PRO A 233 -17.98 -14.93 -15.62
C PRO A 233 -18.02 -13.40 -15.76
N ALA A 234 -19.18 -12.78 -15.54
CA ALA A 234 -19.35 -11.33 -15.60
C ALA A 234 -18.65 -10.61 -14.43
N LEU A 235 -18.55 -11.26 -13.26
CA LEU A 235 -17.77 -10.77 -12.11
C LEU A 235 -16.27 -10.69 -12.42
N LEU A 236 -15.73 -11.65 -13.17
CA LEU A 236 -14.31 -11.66 -13.53
C LEU A 236 -13.97 -10.67 -14.64
N THR A 237 -14.90 -10.38 -15.55
CA THR A 237 -14.68 -9.43 -16.65
C THR A 237 -14.82 -7.97 -16.21
N THR A 238 -15.62 -7.68 -15.18
CA THR A 238 -15.86 -6.32 -14.69
C THR A 238 -14.82 -5.84 -13.68
N ARG A 239 -14.11 -6.74 -13.00
CA ARG A 239 -13.04 -6.38 -12.08
C ARG A 239 -11.72 -6.08 -12.81
N PRO A 240 -10.87 -5.21 -12.25
CA PRO A 240 -9.52 -5.02 -12.77
C PRO A 240 -8.78 -6.36 -12.84
N LYS A 241 -8.18 -6.68 -14.00
CA LYS A 241 -7.40 -7.93 -14.20
C LYS A 241 -6.37 -8.18 -13.10
N LEU A 242 -5.75 -7.09 -12.61
CA LEU A 242 -4.79 -7.14 -11.51
C LEU A 242 -5.42 -7.62 -10.20
N GLU A 243 -6.63 -7.15 -9.86
CA GLU A 243 -7.33 -7.60 -8.65
C GLU A 243 -7.57 -9.10 -8.71
N VAL A 244 -8.08 -9.59 -9.85
CA VAL A 244 -8.33 -11.02 -10.08
C VAL A 244 -7.05 -11.83 -9.95
N ALA A 245 -5.94 -11.37 -10.56
CA ALA A 245 -4.65 -12.04 -10.47
C ALA A 245 -4.16 -12.14 -9.01
N ILE A 246 -4.30 -11.08 -8.22
CA ILE A 246 -3.94 -11.09 -6.80
C ILE A 246 -4.78 -12.14 -6.04
N TRP A 247 -6.10 -12.18 -6.26
CA TRP A 247 -6.96 -13.18 -5.62
C TRP A 247 -6.58 -14.61 -5.98
N ILE A 248 -6.34 -14.88 -7.26
CA ILE A 248 -5.92 -16.20 -7.73
C ILE A 248 -4.60 -16.60 -7.05
N SER A 249 -3.61 -15.71 -7.00
CA SER A 249 -2.34 -15.97 -6.33
C SER A 249 -2.51 -16.26 -4.84
N LEU A 250 -3.34 -15.50 -4.13
CA LEU A 250 -3.58 -15.72 -2.70
C LEU A 250 -4.27 -17.05 -2.44
N ILE A 251 -5.28 -17.41 -3.24
CA ILE A 251 -5.97 -18.70 -3.15
C ILE A 251 -5.01 -19.85 -3.47
N ALA A 252 -4.23 -19.72 -4.54
CA ALA A 252 -3.25 -20.72 -4.95
C ALA A 252 -2.18 -20.93 -3.87
N ALA A 253 -1.72 -19.87 -3.20
CA ALA A 253 -0.75 -19.97 -2.09
C ALA A 253 -1.27 -20.86 -0.95
N TRP A 254 -2.56 -20.80 -0.64
CA TRP A 254 -3.19 -21.67 0.35
C TRP A 254 -3.39 -23.09 -0.17
N LEU A 255 -3.99 -23.24 -1.35
CA LEU A 255 -4.31 -24.56 -1.90
C LEU A 255 -3.05 -25.41 -2.13
N ILE A 256 -2.04 -24.85 -2.80
CA ILE A 256 -0.79 -25.57 -3.10
C ILE A 256 -0.08 -25.97 -1.81
N SER A 257 -0.03 -25.07 -0.82
CA SER A 257 0.57 -25.38 0.48
C SER A 257 -0.15 -26.51 1.20
N LEU A 258 -1.49 -26.55 1.17
CA LEU A 258 -2.25 -27.63 1.78
C LEU A 258 -1.96 -28.98 1.10
N PHE A 259 -1.86 -29.00 -0.23
CA PHE A 259 -1.50 -30.23 -0.95
C PHE A 259 -0.08 -30.69 -0.62
N LYS A 260 0.86 -29.77 -0.42
CA LYS A 260 2.24 -30.08 0.01
C LYS A 260 2.30 -30.71 1.40
N GLU A 261 1.39 -30.35 2.30
CA GLU A 261 1.34 -30.89 3.66
C GLU A 261 0.63 -32.26 3.75
N LEU A 262 -0.21 -32.58 2.76
CA LEU A 262 -1.01 -33.82 2.73
C LEU A 262 -0.36 -34.98 1.97
N GLY A 263 0.66 -34.71 1.15
CA GLY A 263 1.41 -35.70 0.36
C GLY A 263 2.82 -35.89 0.88
#